data_AF-A0AAJ1YDP6-F1
#
_entry.id   AF-A0AAJ1YDP6-F1
#
_cell.length_a   1.000
_cell.length_b   1.000
_cell.length_c   1.000
_cell.angle_alpha   90.00
_cell.angle_beta   90.00
_cell.angle_gamma   90.00
#
_symmetry.space_group_name_H-M   'P 1'
#
loop_
_entity.id
_entity.type
_entity.pdbx_description
1 polymer ?
#
loop_
_entity_poly.entity_id
_entity_poly.type
_entity_poly.pdbx_seq_one_letter_code
_entity_poly.pdbx_strand_id
1 'polypeptide(L)'
;MKYHNNMKTTMLAVALGLVTFNASADWGILNGYCQTVTDNGFILVGLKAESITVLGQSPCRNPYDMRHETIAINGKPYPALGFCNGKSGFKPISVIAKSVNVTNIFADMATQEHVTLAALGGAGTILNGNFVQTCSKVLPSLTTTMTTPPQNSLDMNVVLSAAKQAYLKKVGDEDEAGSADWGSVKQLPDSKYKGQVVHVIQYEVYNAPYKSYDDVTVFVADDGRVINTEVKSR
;
A
#
# COMPACT_ATOMS: atom_id res chain seq x y z
N MET A 1 33.49 -31.61 22.88
CA MET A 1 33.28 -30.35 22.13
C MET A 1 31.81 -29.94 22.25
N LYS A 2 31.50 -28.83 22.93
CA LYS A 2 30.14 -28.28 23.04
C LYS A 2 30.09 -26.97 22.27
N TYR A 3 29.42 -26.97 21.13
CA TYR A 3 29.10 -25.76 20.37
C TYR A 3 28.04 -24.96 21.15
N HIS A 4 28.46 -23.86 21.79
CA HIS A 4 27.53 -22.83 22.25
C HIS A 4 27.29 -21.87 21.09
N ASN A 5 26.16 -22.02 20.42
CA ASN A 5 25.71 -21.00 19.48
C ASN A 5 25.19 -19.81 20.29
N ASN A 6 25.99 -18.74 20.34
CA ASN A 6 25.60 -17.44 20.85
C ASN A 6 24.60 -16.80 19.90
N MET A 7 23.32 -17.17 20.02
CA MET A 7 22.22 -16.45 19.40
C MET A 7 22.04 -15.13 20.15
N LYS A 8 22.74 -14.09 19.68
CA LYS A 8 22.56 -12.71 20.13
C LYS A 8 21.16 -12.26 19.72
N THR A 9 20.18 -12.51 20.57
CA THR A 9 18.83 -11.94 20.47
C THR A 9 18.93 -10.45 20.78
N THR A 10 19.20 -9.64 19.76
CA THR A 10 19.13 -8.18 19.86
C THR A 10 17.66 -7.79 20.04
N MET A 11 17.18 -7.75 21.28
CA MET A 11 15.87 -7.16 21.61
C MET A 11 15.94 -5.66 21.34
N LEU A 12 15.26 -5.23 20.28
CA LEU A 12 15.05 -3.82 19.97
C LEU A 12 14.10 -3.25 21.03
N ALA A 13 14.60 -2.40 21.93
CA ALA A 13 13.76 -1.61 22.80
C ALA A 13 13.05 -0.54 21.94
N VAL A 14 11.77 -0.75 21.65
CA VAL A 14 10.95 0.19 20.87
C VAL A 14 10.41 1.25 21.82
N ALA A 15 11.15 2.36 21.96
CA ALA A 15 10.66 3.56 22.63
C ALA A 15 9.91 4.43 21.62
N LEU A 16 8.62 4.12 21.42
CA LEU A 16 7.69 4.99 20.70
C LEU A 16 7.16 6.00 21.72
N GLY A 17 7.61 7.25 21.61
CA GLY A 17 7.21 8.33 22.51
C GLY A 17 5.73 8.68 22.36
N LEU A 18 5.06 8.97 23.48
CA LEU A 18 3.70 9.50 23.51
C LEU A 18 3.74 10.96 23.04
N VAL A 19 3.05 11.29 21.95
CA VAL A 19 2.65 12.66 21.67
C VAL A 19 1.14 12.69 21.52
N THR A 20 0.51 13.72 22.06
CA THR A 20 -0.93 13.97 21.95
C THR A 20 -1.22 14.47 20.54
N PHE A 21 -1.69 13.60 19.66
CA PHE A 21 -2.05 13.92 18.29
C PHE A 21 -3.52 14.30 18.18
N ASN A 22 -3.83 15.40 17.48
CA ASN A 22 -5.17 15.69 16.98
C ASN A 22 -5.47 14.76 15.78
N ALA A 23 -6.76 14.46 15.55
CA ALA A 23 -7.27 13.53 14.54
C ALA A 23 -6.54 13.58 13.18
N SER A 24 -6.25 12.41 12.60
CA SER A 24 -5.57 12.22 11.30
C SER A 24 -4.20 12.92 11.23
N ALA A 25 -3.19 12.37 11.91
CA ALA A 25 -1.84 12.91 11.85
C ALA A 25 -1.15 12.53 10.51
N ASP A 26 -0.50 13.52 9.89
CA ASP A 26 0.47 13.27 8.82
C ASP A 26 1.56 12.27 9.28
N TRP A 27 2.15 11.56 8.32
CA TRP A 27 3.28 10.70 8.57
C TRP A 27 4.49 11.52 9.03
N GLY A 28 5.18 11.02 10.05
CA GLY A 28 6.40 11.60 10.58
C GLY A 28 7.51 10.57 10.76
N ILE A 29 8.76 11.04 10.89
CA ILE A 29 9.90 10.17 11.23
C ILE A 29 10.32 10.44 12.66
N LEU A 30 10.36 9.39 13.48
CA LEU A 30 10.87 9.45 14.85
C LEU A 30 11.69 8.19 15.14
N ASN A 31 12.90 8.37 15.68
CA ASN A 31 13.79 7.26 16.07
C ASN A 31 14.02 6.21 14.96
N GLY A 32 14.04 6.66 13.70
CA GLY A 32 14.24 5.80 12.53
C GLY A 32 13.00 4.97 12.13
N TYR A 33 11.84 5.23 12.74
CA TYR A 33 10.55 4.72 12.29
C TYR A 33 9.84 5.79 11.47
N CYS A 34 9.18 5.37 10.39
CA CYS A 34 8.10 6.18 9.84
C CYS A 34 6.80 5.84 10.59
N GLN A 35 6.13 6.82 11.17
CA GLN A 35 5.02 6.58 12.07
C GLN A 35 3.86 7.54 11.83
N THR A 36 2.67 7.08 12.17
CA THR A 36 1.44 7.88 12.24
C THR A 36 0.48 7.22 13.24
N VAL A 37 -0.69 7.80 13.43
CA VAL A 37 -1.76 7.30 14.29
C VAL A 37 -3.05 7.20 13.48
N THR A 38 -3.90 6.25 13.83
CA THR A 38 -5.26 6.21 13.28
C THR A 38 -6.02 7.49 13.61
N ASP A 39 -6.97 7.86 12.76
CA ASP A 39 -7.87 9.01 12.87
C ASP A 39 -8.53 9.15 14.24
N ASN A 40 -8.92 8.03 14.84
CA ASN A 40 -9.53 7.92 16.16
C ASN A 40 -8.51 7.88 17.31
N GLY A 41 -7.21 7.98 17.05
CA GLY A 41 -6.16 7.99 18.04
C GLY A 41 -5.88 6.63 18.72
N PHE A 42 -6.57 5.56 18.33
CA PHE A 42 -6.52 4.27 19.04
C PHE A 42 -5.20 3.54 18.83
N ILE A 43 -4.66 3.57 17.61
CA ILE A 43 -3.47 2.80 17.21
C ILE A 43 -2.41 3.73 16.66
N LEU A 44 -1.22 3.68 17.25
CA LEU A 44 -0.01 4.22 16.62
C LEU A 44 0.61 3.12 15.76
N VAL A 45 0.92 3.43 14.51
CA VAL A 45 1.64 2.53 13.60
C VAL A 45 3.05 3.05 13.39
N GLY A 46 4.03 2.15 13.42
CA GLY A 46 5.43 2.43 13.17
C GLY A 46 6.00 1.44 12.16
N LEU A 47 6.57 1.97 11.08
CA LEU A 47 7.14 1.21 9.98
C LEU A 47 8.66 1.31 9.97
N LYS A 48 9.29 0.18 9.69
CA LYS A 48 10.72 0.06 9.41
C LYS A 48 10.91 -0.92 8.26
N ALA A 49 12.06 -0.91 7.60
CA ALA A 49 12.31 -1.68 6.37
C ALA A 49 11.83 -3.14 6.41
N GLU A 50 11.87 -3.80 7.57
CA GLU A 50 11.50 -5.21 7.74
C GLU A 50 10.37 -5.45 8.75
N SER A 51 9.68 -4.41 9.23
CA SER A 51 8.67 -4.59 10.28
C SER A 51 7.57 -3.54 10.25
N ILE A 52 6.35 -3.99 10.55
CA ILE A 52 5.22 -3.13 10.92
C ILE A 52 4.91 -3.39 12.38
N THR A 53 4.98 -2.32 13.17
CA THR A 53 4.66 -2.33 14.60
C THR A 53 3.40 -1.50 14.82
N VAL A 54 2.46 -2.03 15.60
CA VAL A 54 1.29 -1.31 16.08
C VAL A 54 1.36 -1.23 17.60
N LEU A 55 1.03 -0.06 18.15
CA LEU A 55 0.99 0.22 19.57
C LEU A 55 -0.39 0.77 19.93
N GLY A 56 -1.06 0.10 20.86
CA GLY A 56 -2.32 0.58 21.41
C GLY A 56 -2.10 1.72 22.38
N GLN A 57 -2.97 2.73 22.34
CA GLN A 57 -2.88 3.86 23.27
C GLN A 57 -3.51 3.58 24.64
N SER A 58 -4.37 2.57 24.76
CA SER A 58 -4.93 2.15 26.04
C SER A 58 -4.06 1.07 26.71
N PRO A 59 -4.01 1.01 28.05
CA PRO A 59 -3.39 -0.11 28.76
C PRO A 59 -4.02 -1.45 28.35
N CYS A 60 -3.24 -2.52 28.44
CA CYS A 60 -3.74 -3.85 28.15
C CYS A 60 -4.89 -4.24 29.09
N ARG A 61 -5.86 -4.97 28.56
CA ARG A 61 -6.85 -5.66 29.39
C ARG A 61 -6.18 -6.82 30.13
N ASN A 62 -6.65 -7.12 31.33
CA ASN A 62 -6.25 -8.32 32.07
C ASN A 62 -7.42 -9.32 32.08
N PRO A 63 -7.25 -10.55 31.55
CA PRO A 63 -6.09 -11.07 30.82
C PRO A 63 -5.99 -10.53 29.38
N TYR A 64 -4.75 -10.36 28.89
CA TYR A 64 -4.48 -10.05 27.47
C TYR A 64 -4.08 -11.33 26.74
N ASP A 65 -4.88 -11.78 25.78
CA ASP A 65 -4.55 -12.97 25.00
C ASP A 65 -3.62 -12.60 23.84
N MET A 66 -2.37 -13.02 23.94
CA MET A 66 -1.33 -12.82 22.91
C MET A 66 -1.27 -13.99 21.91
N ARG A 67 -2.05 -15.06 22.11
CA ARG A 67 -2.05 -16.24 21.25
C ARG A 67 -2.98 -15.92 20.07
N HIS A 68 -2.44 -15.90 18.86
CA HIS A 68 -3.16 -15.60 17.60
C HIS A 68 -3.39 -14.11 17.31
N GLU A 69 -2.45 -13.27 17.70
CA GLU A 69 -2.49 -11.86 17.33
C GLU A 69 -2.39 -11.69 15.80
N THR A 70 -3.27 -10.85 15.25
CA THR A 70 -3.26 -10.47 13.83
C THR A 70 -3.28 -8.97 13.68
N ILE A 71 -2.58 -8.47 12.67
CA ILE A 71 -2.73 -7.09 12.21
C ILE A 71 -3.40 -7.17 10.85
N ALA A 72 -4.61 -6.64 10.72
CA ALA A 72 -5.29 -6.53 9.44
C ALA A 72 -5.02 -5.15 8.85
N ILE A 73 -4.56 -5.12 7.60
CA ILE A 73 -4.34 -3.90 6.82
C ILE A 73 -5.18 -4.00 5.56
N ASN A 74 -6.09 -3.05 5.33
CA ASN A 74 -7.03 -3.08 4.21
C ASN A 74 -7.83 -4.39 4.12
N GLY A 75 -8.25 -4.89 5.28
CA GLY A 75 -8.99 -6.14 5.42
C GLY A 75 -8.15 -7.42 5.25
N LYS A 76 -6.89 -7.32 4.83
CA LYS A 76 -5.98 -8.48 4.71
C LYS A 76 -5.32 -8.78 6.07
N PRO A 77 -5.55 -9.96 6.68
CA PRO A 77 -4.96 -10.29 7.97
C PRO A 77 -3.51 -10.79 7.81
N TYR A 78 -2.61 -10.28 8.65
CA TYR A 78 -1.23 -10.74 8.74
C TYR A 78 -0.94 -11.31 10.14
N PRO A 79 -0.23 -12.45 10.23
CA PRO A 79 0.16 -13.01 11.51
C PRO A 79 1.09 -12.04 12.24
N ALA A 80 0.82 -11.81 13.52
CA ALA A 80 1.59 -10.89 14.36
C ALA A 80 2.02 -11.54 15.67
N LEU A 81 3.01 -10.92 16.29
CA LEU A 81 3.48 -11.25 17.63
C LEU A 81 3.05 -10.15 18.59
N GLY A 82 2.20 -10.53 19.54
CA GLY A 82 1.69 -9.67 20.60
C GLY A 82 2.60 -9.61 21.81
N PHE A 83 2.75 -8.43 22.40
CA PHE A 83 3.46 -8.20 23.64
C PHE A 83 2.70 -7.22 24.52
N CYS A 84 2.54 -7.57 25.79
CA CYS A 84 2.12 -6.65 26.82
C CYS A 84 2.95 -6.89 28.09
N ASN A 85 3.87 -5.98 28.41
CA ASN A 85 4.74 -6.14 29.58
C ASN A 85 5.21 -4.79 30.14
N GLY A 86 5.97 -4.83 31.24
CA GLY A 86 6.49 -3.62 31.89
C GLY A 86 7.39 -2.76 30.99
N LYS A 87 8.05 -3.33 29.96
CA LYS A 87 8.88 -2.56 29.02
C LYS A 87 8.06 -1.68 28.08
N SER A 88 6.81 -2.07 27.78
CA SER A 88 5.88 -1.25 27.01
C SER A 88 5.02 -0.33 27.89
N GLY A 89 5.31 -0.25 29.20
CA GLY A 89 4.45 0.45 30.15
C GLY A 89 3.05 -0.17 30.23
N PHE A 90 2.94 -1.48 29.98
CA PHE A 90 1.67 -2.22 29.88
C PHE A 90 0.73 -1.68 28.80
N LYS A 91 1.26 -1.10 27.73
CA LYS A 91 0.52 -0.87 26.49
C LYS A 91 0.69 -2.07 25.54
N PRO A 92 -0.35 -2.50 24.83
CA PRO A 92 -0.26 -3.64 23.92
C PRO A 92 0.51 -3.23 22.67
N ILE A 93 1.48 -4.06 22.29
CA ILE A 93 2.28 -3.91 21.08
C ILE A 93 2.12 -5.16 20.24
N SER A 94 1.90 -4.98 18.95
CA SER A 94 1.89 -6.09 17.99
C SER A 94 2.81 -5.80 16.83
N VAL A 95 3.56 -6.80 16.42
CA VAL A 95 4.53 -6.68 15.33
C VAL A 95 4.23 -7.75 14.30
N ILE A 96 4.09 -7.38 13.03
CA ILE A 96 3.95 -8.36 11.94
C ILE A 96 5.14 -9.33 12.01
N ALA A 97 4.84 -10.63 11.95
CA ALA A 97 5.86 -11.66 12.03
C ALA A 97 6.90 -11.50 10.90
N LYS A 98 8.19 -11.70 11.22
CA LYS A 98 9.30 -11.55 10.26
C LYS A 98 9.18 -12.42 8.99
N SER A 99 8.37 -13.47 9.03
CA SER A 99 8.12 -14.34 7.87
C SER A 99 7.23 -13.68 6.80
N VAL A 100 6.62 -12.54 7.10
CA VAL A 100 5.78 -11.79 6.16
C VAL A 100 6.63 -10.77 5.42
N ASN A 101 6.50 -10.73 4.09
CA ASN A 101 7.13 -9.70 3.28
C ASN A 101 6.38 -8.37 3.43
N VAL A 102 6.88 -7.49 4.32
CA VAL A 102 6.27 -6.18 4.60
C VAL A 102 6.46 -5.15 3.48
N THR A 103 7.40 -5.37 2.56
CA THR A 103 7.62 -4.46 1.42
C THR A 103 6.39 -4.36 0.52
N ASN A 104 5.74 -5.48 0.24
CA ASN A 104 4.50 -5.49 -0.54
C ASN A 104 3.36 -4.79 0.19
N ILE A 105 3.34 -4.86 1.53
CA ILE A 105 2.36 -4.15 2.35
C ILE A 105 2.58 -2.63 2.24
N PHE A 106 3.83 -2.17 2.27
CA PHE A 106 4.14 -0.74 2.08
C PHE A 106 3.72 -0.24 0.69
N ALA A 107 3.94 -1.04 -0.35
CA ALA A 107 3.49 -0.74 -1.69
C ALA A 107 1.95 -0.67 -1.78
N ASP A 108 1.25 -1.68 -1.26
CA ASP A 108 -0.22 -1.73 -1.21
C ASP A 108 -0.82 -0.54 -0.42
N MET A 109 -0.14 -0.09 0.63
CA MET A 109 -0.53 1.11 1.36
C MET A 109 -0.35 2.36 0.50
N ALA A 110 0.81 2.51 -0.17
CA ALA A 110 1.13 3.69 -0.97
C ALA A 110 0.16 3.96 -2.14
N THR A 111 -0.57 2.94 -2.62
CA THR A 111 -1.56 3.09 -3.68
C THR A 111 -2.94 3.55 -3.20
N GLN A 112 -3.14 3.75 -1.90
CA GLN A 112 -4.44 4.08 -1.31
C GLN A 112 -4.37 5.41 -0.56
N GLU A 113 -5.41 6.24 -0.71
CA GLU A 113 -5.56 7.49 0.05
C GLU A 113 -5.79 7.22 1.54
N HIS A 114 -6.54 6.15 1.84
CA HIS A 114 -6.87 5.71 3.18
C HIS A 114 -6.42 4.26 3.39
N VAL A 115 -5.84 3.98 4.56
CA VAL A 115 -5.50 2.62 4.98
C VAL A 115 -6.31 2.27 6.22
N THR A 116 -7.08 1.19 6.14
CA THR A 116 -7.77 0.65 7.31
C THR A 116 -6.84 -0.28 8.08
N LEU A 117 -6.82 -0.13 9.40
CA LEU A 117 -5.99 -0.91 10.29
C LEU A 117 -6.88 -1.50 11.39
N ALA A 118 -6.79 -2.82 11.59
CA ALA A 118 -7.41 -3.49 12.74
C ALA A 118 -6.38 -4.33 13.48
N ALA A 119 -6.22 -4.06 14.78
CA ALA A 119 -5.32 -4.75 15.67
C ALA A 119 -5.71 -4.47 17.13
N LEU A 120 -5.19 -5.27 18.07
CA LEU A 120 -5.34 -5.02 19.52
C LEU A 120 -6.80 -4.93 19.99
N GLY A 121 -7.73 -5.56 19.27
CA GLY A 121 -9.17 -5.52 19.55
C GLY A 121 -9.89 -4.24 19.10
N GLY A 122 -9.26 -3.37 18.32
CA GLY A 122 -9.90 -2.20 17.71
C GLY A 122 -9.49 -1.99 16.26
N ALA A 123 -10.09 -0.96 15.65
CA ALA A 123 -9.82 -0.58 14.27
C ALA A 123 -9.82 0.93 14.11
N GLY A 124 -9.19 1.43 13.05
CA GLY A 124 -9.18 2.84 12.67
C GLY A 124 -8.64 3.04 11.27
N THR A 125 -8.67 4.28 10.80
CA THR A 125 -8.21 4.65 9.45
C THR A 125 -6.97 5.54 9.55
N ILE A 126 -6.03 5.34 8.65
CA ILE A 126 -4.86 6.20 8.47
C ILE A 126 -5.03 6.96 7.15
N LEU A 127 -4.75 8.26 7.14
CA LEU A 127 -4.64 9.05 5.93
C LEU A 127 -3.20 8.98 5.39
N ASN A 128 -3.05 8.68 4.09
CA ASN A 128 -1.74 8.51 3.47
C ASN A 128 -1.14 9.78 2.87
N GLY A 129 -1.71 10.97 3.13
CA GLY A 129 -1.37 12.26 2.52
C GLY A 129 0.11 12.43 2.14
N ASN A 130 1.01 12.52 3.13
CA ASN A 130 2.45 12.67 2.91
C ASN A 130 3.26 11.36 3.06
N PHE A 131 2.60 10.19 3.03
CA PHE A 131 3.19 8.90 3.35
C PHE A 131 4.48 8.62 2.58
N VAL A 132 4.39 8.61 1.24
CA VAL A 132 5.52 8.25 0.38
C VAL A 132 6.64 9.29 0.48
N GLN A 133 6.29 10.58 0.52
CA GLN A 133 7.26 11.68 0.63
C GLN A 133 8.06 11.62 1.93
N THR A 134 7.41 11.28 3.04
CA THR A 134 8.07 11.20 4.34
C THR A 134 8.77 9.86 4.53
N CYS A 135 8.06 8.75 4.37
CA CYS A 135 8.55 7.43 4.75
C CYS A 135 9.64 6.88 3.83
N SER A 136 9.72 7.32 2.57
CA SER A 136 10.78 6.89 1.64
C SER A 136 12.20 7.23 2.12
N LYS A 137 12.35 8.19 3.05
CA LYS A 137 13.62 8.54 3.68
C LYS A 137 14.17 7.46 4.61
N VAL A 138 13.30 6.58 5.14
CA VAL A 138 13.67 5.51 6.08
C VAL A 138 13.22 4.12 5.63
N LEU A 139 12.40 4.04 4.59
CA LEU A 139 11.95 2.81 3.94
C LEU A 139 12.45 2.80 2.48
N PRO A 140 13.64 2.22 2.22
CA PRO A 140 14.20 2.16 0.87
C PRO A 140 13.30 1.45 -0.14
N SER A 141 12.43 0.55 0.33
CA SER A 141 11.44 -0.12 -0.51
C SER A 141 10.45 0.84 -1.16
N LEU A 142 10.16 1.98 -0.53
CA LEU A 142 9.27 3.02 -1.08
C LEU A 142 9.95 3.90 -2.14
N THR A 143 11.29 3.95 -2.15
CA THR A 143 12.09 4.57 -3.21
C THR A 143 12.32 3.59 -4.36
N THR A 144 12.43 2.29 -4.05
CA THR A 144 12.61 1.22 -5.04
C THR A 144 11.33 0.96 -5.85
N THR A 145 10.14 1.18 -5.27
CA THR A 145 8.85 1.16 -6.00
C THR A 145 8.65 2.34 -6.95
N MET A 146 9.50 3.38 -6.91
CA MET A 146 9.51 4.44 -7.95
C MET A 146 10.53 4.17 -9.07
N THR A 147 11.39 3.16 -8.94
CA THR A 147 12.45 2.87 -9.93
C THR A 147 12.50 1.42 -10.39
N THR A 148 11.69 0.54 -9.82
CA THR A 148 11.62 -0.89 -10.20
C THR A 148 10.20 -1.41 -9.94
N PRO A 149 9.45 -1.82 -10.98
CA PRO A 149 8.10 -2.39 -10.81
C PRO A 149 8.16 -3.74 -10.10
N PRO A 150 7.12 -4.13 -9.32
CA PRO A 150 6.98 -5.49 -8.82
C PRO A 150 6.81 -6.44 -10.01
N GLN A 151 7.67 -7.46 -10.13
CA GLN A 151 7.38 -8.58 -11.01
C GLN A 151 6.01 -9.18 -10.59
N ASN A 152 5.04 -9.08 -11.49
CA ASN A 152 3.67 -9.61 -11.42
C ASN A 152 2.56 -8.74 -10.80
N SER A 153 2.71 -7.42 -10.63
CA SER A 153 1.54 -6.54 -10.45
C SER A 153 1.54 -5.42 -11.48
N LEU A 154 0.59 -5.48 -12.40
CA LEU A 154 0.33 -4.46 -13.40
C LEU A 154 0.05 -3.11 -12.73
N ASP A 155 0.91 -2.10 -12.95
CA ASP A 155 0.69 -0.75 -12.43
C ASP A 155 -0.44 -0.06 -13.22
N MET A 156 -1.65 -0.09 -12.67
CA MET A 156 -2.84 0.48 -13.31
C MET A 156 -2.77 2.01 -13.49
N ASN A 157 -1.88 2.72 -12.78
CA ASN A 157 -1.67 4.14 -12.99
C ASN A 157 -0.85 4.39 -14.26
N VAL A 158 0.17 3.57 -14.51
CA VAL A 158 0.94 3.58 -15.77
C VAL A 158 0.03 3.25 -16.94
N VAL A 159 -0.83 2.24 -16.78
CA VAL A 159 -1.83 1.85 -17.78
C VAL A 159 -2.82 2.98 -18.07
N LEU A 160 -3.41 3.57 -17.03
CA LEU A 160 -4.36 4.68 -17.19
C LEU A 160 -3.71 5.93 -17.79
N SER A 161 -2.46 6.24 -17.40
CA SER A 161 -1.71 7.36 -17.96
C SER A 161 -1.47 7.18 -19.47
N ALA A 162 -1.04 5.98 -19.88
CA ALA A 162 -0.86 5.65 -21.29
C ALA A 162 -2.18 5.69 -22.07
N ALA A 163 -3.27 5.24 -21.46
CA ALA A 163 -4.61 5.31 -22.02
C ALA A 163 -5.04 6.77 -22.26
N LYS A 164 -4.91 7.63 -21.23
CA LYS A 164 -5.25 9.06 -21.31
C LYS A 164 -4.39 9.81 -22.33
N GLN A 165 -3.09 9.51 -22.42
CA GLN A 165 -2.22 10.11 -23.43
C GLN A 165 -2.61 9.71 -24.85
N ALA A 166 -2.94 8.44 -25.08
CA ALA A 166 -3.39 7.98 -26.39
C ALA A 166 -4.75 8.59 -26.77
N TYR A 167 -5.65 8.69 -25.79
CA TYR A 167 -6.95 9.33 -25.96
C TYR A 167 -6.80 10.82 -26.30
N LEU A 168 -5.99 11.56 -25.54
CA LEU A 168 -5.66 12.97 -25.81
C LEU A 168 -5.10 13.16 -27.23
N LYS A 169 -4.19 12.29 -27.68
CA LYS A 169 -3.66 12.34 -29.05
C LYS A 169 -4.72 12.14 -30.13
N LYS A 170 -5.78 11.37 -29.83
CA LYS A 170 -6.90 11.14 -30.75
C LYS A 170 -7.85 12.34 -30.79
N VAL A 171 -8.29 12.82 -29.64
CA VAL A 171 -9.26 13.92 -29.57
C VAL A 171 -8.62 15.28 -29.90
N GLY A 172 -7.33 15.45 -29.60
CA GLY A 172 -6.58 16.66 -29.93
C GLY A 172 -6.87 17.87 -29.04
N ASP A 173 -7.74 17.71 -28.04
CA ASP A 173 -8.20 18.77 -27.13
C ASP A 173 -8.09 18.29 -25.67
N GLU A 174 -7.43 19.09 -24.82
CA GLU A 174 -7.15 18.75 -23.42
C GLU A 174 -8.40 18.84 -22.53
N ASP A 175 -9.31 19.76 -22.82
CA ASP A 175 -10.55 19.93 -22.06
C ASP A 175 -11.54 18.81 -22.39
N GLU A 176 -11.58 18.38 -23.64
CA GLU A 176 -12.33 17.21 -24.09
C GLU A 176 -11.76 15.91 -23.50
N ALA A 177 -10.44 15.72 -23.55
CA ALA A 177 -9.79 14.56 -22.95
C ALA A 177 -9.96 14.52 -21.41
N GLY A 178 -9.93 15.68 -20.77
CA GLY A 178 -10.09 15.84 -19.32
C GLY A 178 -11.51 15.64 -18.82
N SER A 179 -12.51 15.89 -19.66
CA SER A 179 -13.94 15.70 -19.33
C SER A 179 -14.48 14.32 -19.69
N ALA A 180 -13.68 13.48 -20.35
CA ALA A 180 -14.06 12.12 -20.70
C ALA A 180 -14.22 11.22 -19.46
N ASP A 181 -15.30 10.44 -19.42
CA ASP A 181 -15.60 9.53 -18.31
C ASP A 181 -15.05 8.13 -18.61
N TRP A 182 -14.23 7.60 -17.70
CA TRP A 182 -13.48 6.34 -17.83
C TRP A 182 -14.20 5.18 -17.10
N GLY A 183 -15.53 5.19 -17.13
CA GLY A 183 -16.41 4.48 -16.21
C GLY A 183 -16.36 2.95 -16.19
N SER A 184 -15.63 2.29 -17.10
CA SER A 184 -15.39 0.85 -16.97
C SER A 184 -14.02 0.39 -17.47
N VAL A 185 -13.43 -0.55 -16.73
CA VAL A 185 -12.16 -1.20 -17.06
C VAL A 185 -12.37 -2.71 -17.07
N LYS A 186 -11.86 -3.40 -18.09
CA LYS A 186 -11.84 -4.87 -18.15
C LYS A 186 -10.51 -5.39 -18.66
N GLN A 187 -10.09 -6.52 -18.09
CA GLN A 187 -8.97 -7.28 -18.61
C GLN A 187 -9.49 -8.28 -19.66
N LEU A 188 -8.93 -8.24 -20.86
CA LEU A 188 -9.26 -9.18 -21.93
C LEU A 188 -8.37 -10.43 -21.84
N PRO A 189 -8.86 -11.62 -22.23
CA PRO A 189 -8.08 -12.86 -22.15
C PRO A 189 -6.86 -12.82 -23.08
N ASP A 190 -5.71 -13.27 -22.56
CA ASP A 190 -4.38 -13.26 -23.18
C ASP A 190 -4.27 -14.03 -24.53
N SER A 191 -5.32 -14.76 -24.93
CA SER A 191 -5.31 -15.79 -25.98
C SER A 191 -5.17 -15.28 -27.43
N LYS A 192 -5.03 -13.97 -27.66
CA LYS A 192 -4.89 -13.39 -29.01
C LYS A 192 -3.44 -13.13 -29.47
N TYR A 193 -2.44 -13.15 -28.59
CA TYR A 193 -1.07 -12.73 -28.91
C TYR A 193 -0.09 -13.89 -28.84
N LYS A 194 -0.16 -14.79 -29.84
CA LYS A 194 0.78 -15.89 -30.18
C LYS A 194 2.04 -16.01 -29.28
N GLY A 195 1.88 -16.49 -28.05
CA GLY A 195 2.99 -16.82 -27.15
C GLY A 195 3.70 -15.64 -26.45
N GLN A 196 3.18 -14.40 -26.54
CA GLN A 196 3.64 -13.28 -25.71
C GLN A 196 2.70 -13.12 -24.51
N VAL A 197 3.26 -13.11 -23.29
CA VAL A 197 2.51 -12.79 -22.08
C VAL A 197 2.25 -11.29 -22.09
N VAL A 198 1.04 -10.90 -22.52
CA VAL A 198 0.62 -9.50 -22.56
C VAL A 198 -0.69 -9.34 -21.80
N HIS A 199 -0.70 -8.44 -20.82
CA HIS A 199 -1.93 -8.00 -20.19
C HIS A 199 -2.64 -7.02 -21.12
N VAL A 200 -3.93 -7.25 -21.36
CA VAL A 200 -4.75 -6.39 -22.23
C VAL A 200 -5.82 -5.72 -21.39
N ILE A 201 -5.69 -4.41 -21.18
CA ILE A 201 -6.62 -3.61 -20.39
C ILE A 201 -7.43 -2.73 -21.33
N GLN A 202 -8.75 -2.85 -21.30
CA GLN A 202 -9.64 -2.00 -22.09
C GLN A 202 -10.45 -1.09 -21.17
N TYR A 203 -10.41 0.21 -21.45
CA TYR A 203 -11.31 1.21 -20.90
C TYR A 203 -12.43 1.51 -21.88
N GLU A 204 -13.64 1.60 -21.37
CA GLU A 204 -14.74 2.24 -22.08
C GLU A 204 -14.78 3.71 -21.65
N VAL A 205 -14.66 4.61 -22.62
CA VAL A 205 -14.55 6.05 -22.41
C VAL A 205 -15.76 6.72 -23.02
N TYR A 206 -16.56 7.41 -22.21
CA TYR A 206 -17.67 8.20 -22.70
C TYR A 206 -17.19 9.60 -23.05
N ASN A 207 -17.34 9.96 -24.33
CA ASN A 207 -17.04 11.28 -24.84
C ASN A 207 -18.31 12.14 -24.80
N ALA A 208 -18.42 13.00 -23.78
CA ALA A 208 -19.59 13.84 -23.57
C ALA A 208 -19.85 14.84 -24.72
N PRO A 209 -18.85 15.56 -25.27
CA PRO A 209 -19.03 16.41 -26.45
C PRO A 209 -19.61 15.69 -27.67
N TYR A 210 -19.16 14.46 -27.95
CA TYR A 210 -19.60 13.70 -29.13
C TYR A 210 -20.72 12.69 -28.85
N LYS A 211 -21.20 12.59 -27.60
CA LYS A 211 -22.24 11.65 -27.14
C LYS A 211 -22.01 10.22 -27.62
N SER A 212 -20.75 9.79 -27.64
CA SER A 212 -20.33 8.50 -28.16
C SER A 212 -19.36 7.82 -27.20
N TYR A 213 -19.12 6.53 -27.43
CA TYR A 213 -18.21 5.74 -26.64
C TYR A 213 -16.98 5.37 -27.46
N ASP A 214 -15.82 5.45 -26.83
CA ASP A 214 -14.56 4.98 -27.37
C ASP A 214 -14.01 3.84 -26.51
N ASP A 215 -13.39 2.86 -27.14
CA ASP A 215 -12.60 1.83 -26.48
C ASP A 215 -11.13 2.21 -26.50
N VAL A 216 -10.51 2.35 -25.32
CA VAL A 216 -9.07 2.55 -25.19
C VAL A 216 -8.45 1.26 -24.67
N THR A 217 -7.69 0.58 -25.53
CA THR A 217 -7.06 -0.71 -25.22
C THR A 217 -5.57 -0.53 -25.02
N VAL A 218 -5.06 -0.84 -23.83
CA VAL A 218 -3.64 -0.78 -23.47
C VAL A 218 -3.08 -2.20 -23.42
N PHE A 219 -1.96 -2.39 -24.09
CA PHE A 219 -1.19 -3.63 -24.11
C PHE A 219 0.03 -3.47 -23.23
N VAL A 220 0.21 -4.40 -22.30
CA VAL A 220 1.30 -4.33 -21.33
C VAL A 220 2.05 -5.65 -21.33
N ALA A 221 3.37 -5.58 -21.42
CA ALA A 221 4.22 -6.75 -21.30
C ALA A 221 4.23 -7.31 -19.86
N ASP A 222 4.77 -8.51 -19.71
CA ASP A 222 4.98 -9.18 -18.42
C ASP A 222 5.85 -8.38 -17.43
N ASP A 223 6.76 -7.56 -17.95
CA ASP A 223 7.59 -6.62 -17.20
C ASP A 223 6.83 -5.36 -16.70
N GLY A 224 5.53 -5.24 -17.01
CA GLY A 224 4.68 -4.10 -16.63
C GLY A 224 4.83 -2.88 -17.55
N ARG A 225 5.62 -2.96 -18.62
CA ARG A 225 5.80 -1.88 -19.59
C ARG A 225 4.66 -1.85 -20.61
N VAL A 226 4.10 -0.66 -20.83
CA VAL A 226 3.13 -0.44 -21.92
C VAL A 226 3.85 -0.63 -23.26
N ILE A 227 3.39 -1.60 -24.05
CA ILE A 227 3.96 -1.91 -25.37
C ILE A 227 3.16 -1.28 -26.51
N ASN A 228 1.87 -1.04 -26.31
CA ASN A 228 1.01 -0.40 -27.29
C ASN A 228 -0.26 0.16 -26.63
N THR A 229 -0.88 1.16 -27.26
CA THR A 229 -2.22 1.64 -26.89
C THR A 229 -3.01 1.91 -28.15
N GLU A 230 -4.22 1.36 -28.22
CA GLU A 230 -5.15 1.52 -29.34
C GLU A 230 -6.41 2.25 -28.88
N VAL A 231 -6.89 3.18 -29.68
CA VAL A 231 -8.17 3.88 -29.42
C VAL A 231 -9.10 3.64 -30.59
N LYS A 232 -10.29 3.11 -30.32
CA LYS A 232 -11.29 2.77 -31.33
C LYS A 232 -12.64 3.39 -30.98
N SER A 233 -13.23 4.15 -31.90
CA SER A 233 -14.61 4.61 -31.73
C SER A 233 -15.61 3.48 -31.92
N ARG A 234 -16.66 3.49 -31.09
CA ARG A 234 -17.83 2.65 -31.26
C ARG A 234 -18.91 3.35 -32.08
#